data_AF-A0A2M8DST0-F1
#
_entry.id   AF-A0A2M8DST0-F1
#
_cell.length_a   1.000
_cell.length_b   1.000
_cell.length_c   1.000
_cell.angle_alpha   90.00
_cell.angle_beta   90.00
_cell.angle_gamma   90.00
#
_symmetry.space_group_name_H-M   'P 1'
#
loop_
_entity.id
_entity.type
_entity.pdbx_description
1 polymer ?
#
loop_
_entity_poly.entity_id
_entity_poly.type
_entity_poly.pdbx_seq_one_letter_code
_entity_poly.pdbx_strand_id
1 'polypeptide(L)'
;MFYRDFLNLTTSSFLAARLRSFLTGLGIAIGIAAVILLTSIGEGLHRFVLDEFSQFGTNIITVQPGKTQTQGGNVGALGSVRPLSLADADALRRLP
;
A
#
# COMPACT_ATOMS: atom_id res chain seq x y z
N MET A 1 -49.48 3.32 -20.74
CA MET A 1 -48.99 3.65 -22.10
C MET A 1 -47.94 4.75 -22.07
N PHE A 2 -48.19 5.86 -21.38
CA PHE A 2 -47.27 7.02 -21.29
C PHE A 2 -45.77 6.73 -21.09
N TYR A 3 -45.40 5.82 -20.17
CA TYR A 3 -43.98 5.54 -19.89
C TYR A 3 -43.24 4.88 -21.08
N ARG A 4 -43.94 4.06 -21.87
CA ARG A 4 -43.36 3.41 -23.06
C ARG A 4 -43.12 4.42 -24.19
N ASP A 5 -44.03 5.39 -24.34
CA ASP A 5 -43.92 6.42 -25.38
C ASP A 5 -42.77 7.40 -25.08
N PHE A 6 -42.59 7.78 -23.81
CA PHE A 6 -41.43 8.58 -23.40
C PHE A 6 -40.10 7.86 -23.66
N LEU A 7 -39.99 6.58 -23.32
CA LEU A 7 -38.79 5.79 -23.60
C LEU A 7 -38.51 5.70 -25.11
N ASN A 8 -39.53 5.48 -25.93
CA ASN A 8 -39.39 5.42 -27.39
C ASN A 8 -38.98 6.77 -28.00
N LEU A 9 -39.51 7.89 -27.49
CA LEU A 9 -39.16 9.22 -27.98
C LEU A 9 -37.72 9.62 -27.61
N THR A 10 -37.30 9.36 -26.37
CA THR A 10 -35.94 9.69 -25.91
C THR A 10 -34.90 8.81 -26.60
N THR A 11 -35.16 7.50 -26.75
CA THR A 11 -34.24 6.59 -27.45
C THR A 11 -34.12 6.94 -28.93
N SER A 12 -35.22 7.20 -29.63
CA SER A 12 -35.16 7.59 -31.05
C SER A 12 -34.41 8.91 -31.26
N SER A 13 -34.61 9.90 -30.39
CA SER A 13 -33.87 11.19 -30.42
C SER A 13 -32.38 11.01 -30.12
N PHE A 14 -32.02 10.12 -29.20
CA PHE A 14 -30.62 9.80 -28.88
C PHE A 14 -29.92 9.07 -30.03
N LEU A 15 -30.62 8.18 -30.74
CA LEU A 15 -30.11 7.48 -31.91
C LEU A 15 -29.98 8.40 -33.14
N ALA A 16 -30.81 9.45 -33.25
CA ALA A 16 -30.70 10.45 -34.32
C ALA A 16 -29.39 11.25 -34.24
N ALA A 17 -28.90 11.54 -33.03
CA ALA A 17 -27.64 12.24 -32.78
C ALA A 17 -26.44 11.29 -32.59
N ARG A 18 -26.31 10.27 -33.45
CA ARG A 18 -25.42 9.10 -33.28
C ARG A 18 -23.97 9.43 -32.93
N LEU A 19 -23.34 10.39 -33.60
CA LEU A 19 -21.95 10.79 -33.32
C LEU A 19 -21.80 11.48 -31.95
N ARG A 20 -22.68 12.43 -31.63
CA ARG A 20 -22.63 13.17 -30.37
C ARG A 20 -22.86 12.23 -29.19
N SER A 21 -23.94 11.46 -29.25
CA SER A 21 -24.33 10.47 -28.25
C SER A 21 -23.22 9.43 -28.00
N PHE A 22 -22.56 8.96 -29.06
CA PHE A 22 -21.45 8.02 -28.97
C PHE A 22 -20.22 8.64 -28.30
N LEU A 23 -19.79 9.84 -28.74
CA LEU A 23 -18.62 10.51 -28.19
C LEU A 23 -18.80 10.88 -26.71
N THR A 24 -19.99 11.33 -26.31
CA THR A 24 -20.30 11.61 -24.90
C THR A 24 -20.31 10.35 -24.04
N GLY A 25 -20.88 9.26 -24.55
CA GLY A 25 -20.89 7.97 -23.84
C GLY A 25 -19.48 7.38 -23.70
N LEU A 26 -18.66 7.48 -24.76
CA LEU A 26 -17.28 7.03 -24.75
C LEU A 26 -16.44 7.81 -23.73
N GLY A 27 -16.61 9.13 -23.64
CA GLY A 27 -15.94 9.96 -22.65
C GLY A 27 -16.26 9.54 -21.22
N ILE A 28 -17.55 9.29 -20.91
CA ILE A 28 -17.98 8.81 -19.60
C ILE A 28 -17.39 7.42 -19.31
N ALA A 29 -17.43 6.50 -20.28
CA ALA A 29 -16.89 5.16 -20.12
C ALA A 29 -15.38 5.16 -19.81
N ILE A 30 -14.60 5.93 -20.57
CA ILE A 30 -13.15 6.07 -20.34
C ILE A 30 -12.87 6.73 -18.99
N GLY A 31 -13.62 7.77 -18.64
CA GLY A 31 -13.47 8.47 -17.35
C GLY A 31 -13.69 7.53 -16.15
N ILE A 32 -14.79 6.77 -16.17
CA ILE A 32 -15.10 5.81 -15.11
C ILE A 32 -14.06 4.68 -15.08
N ALA A 33 -13.65 4.16 -16.25
CA ALA A 33 -12.65 3.11 -16.34
C ALA A 33 -11.30 3.55 -15.76
N ALA A 34 -10.84 4.77 -16.05
CA ALA A 34 -9.59 5.31 -15.54
C ALA A 34 -9.61 5.43 -14.00
N VAL A 35 -10.71 5.92 -13.43
CA VAL A 35 -10.87 6.04 -11.97
C VAL A 35 -10.85 4.65 -11.31
N ILE A 36 -11.62 3.70 -11.83
CA ILE A 36 -11.67 2.32 -11.29
C ILE A 36 -10.29 1.67 -11.35
N LEU A 37 -9.59 1.80 -12.49
CA LEU A 37 -8.26 1.23 -12.68
C LEU A 37 -7.28 1.80 -11.66
N LEU A 38 -7.21 3.13 -11.53
CA LEU A 38 -6.31 3.79 -10.61
C LEU A 38 -6.58 3.40 -9.15
N THR A 39 -7.85 3.39 -8.73
CA THR A 39 -8.23 3.01 -7.36
C THR A 39 -7.88 1.55 -7.08
N SER A 40 -8.16 0.64 -8.03
CA SER A 40 -7.87 -0.79 -7.86
C SER A 40 -6.37 -1.05 -7.74
N ILE A 41 -5.56 -0.38 -8.58
CA ILE A 41 -4.09 -0.48 -8.49
C ILE A 41 -3.58 0.11 -7.18
N GLY A 42 -4.08 1.28 -6.78
CA GLY A 42 -3.65 1.96 -5.55
C GLY A 42 -3.91 1.09 -4.31
N GLU A 43 -5.10 0.52 -4.21
CA GLU A 43 -5.47 -0.38 -3.12
C GLU A 43 -4.62 -1.67 -3.14
N GLY A 44 -4.40 -2.26 -4.33
CA GLY A 44 -3.57 -3.46 -4.48
C GLY A 44 -2.13 -3.23 -4.06
N LEU A 45 -1.53 -2.10 -4.45
CA LEU A 45 -0.19 -1.71 -4.04
C LEU A 45 -0.10 -1.44 -2.54
N HIS A 46 -1.10 -0.78 -1.96
CA HIS A 46 -1.14 -0.53 -0.52
C HIS A 46 -1.11 -1.84 0.27
N ARG A 47 -1.93 -2.83 -0.12
CA ARG A 47 -1.93 -4.15 0.50
C ARG A 47 -0.61 -4.89 0.30
N PHE A 48 -0.06 -4.89 -0.91
CA PHE A 48 1.23 -5.51 -1.20
C PHE A 48 2.35 -4.94 -0.32
N VAL A 49 2.39 -3.61 -0.18
CA VAL A 49 3.33 -2.93 0.71
C VAL A 49 3.10 -3.38 2.16
N LEU A 50 1.88 -3.35 2.67
CA LEU A 50 1.59 -3.81 4.02
C LEU A 50 2.01 -5.27 4.26
N ASP A 51 1.75 -6.16 3.30
CA ASP A 51 2.13 -7.56 3.39
C ASP A 51 3.66 -7.71 3.42
N GLU A 52 4.40 -7.00 2.57
CA GLU A 52 5.86 -7.02 2.55
C GLU A 52 6.46 -6.43 3.84
N PHE A 53 5.93 -5.31 4.33
CA PHE A 53 6.39 -4.70 5.58
C PHE A 53 5.99 -5.53 6.81
N SER A 54 4.87 -6.25 6.77
CA SER A 54 4.47 -7.15 7.86
C SER A 54 5.44 -8.33 8.02
N GLN A 55 6.10 -8.76 6.93
CA GLN A 55 7.13 -9.82 6.98
C GLN A 55 8.40 -9.38 7.72
N PHE A 56 8.73 -8.08 7.71
CA PHE A 56 9.79 -7.55 8.56
C PHE A 56 9.43 -7.58 10.06
N GLY A 57 8.15 -7.77 10.39
CA GLY A 57 7.64 -7.87 11.74
C GLY A 57 7.60 -6.51 12.46
N THR A 58 6.53 -6.27 13.22
CA THR A 58 6.36 -5.07 14.04
C THR A 58 7.44 -4.95 15.15
N ASN A 59 8.15 -6.04 15.44
CA ASN A 59 9.17 -6.14 16.49
C ASN A 59 10.53 -6.59 15.90
N ILE A 60 11.25 -5.66 15.29
CA ILE A 60 12.63 -5.89 14.82
C ILE A 60 13.59 -5.79 16.01
N ILE A 61 14.13 -6.92 16.46
CA ILE A 61 15.17 -6.97 17.49
C ILE A 61 16.54 -7.13 16.82
N THR A 62 17.27 -6.02 16.68
CA THR A 62 18.63 -6.03 16.10
C THR A 62 19.67 -6.20 17.21
N VAL A 63 20.42 -7.31 17.18
CA VAL A 63 21.53 -7.56 18.11
C VAL A 63 22.85 -7.29 17.39
N GLN A 64 23.57 -6.24 17.80
CA GLN A 64 24.93 -5.97 17.33
C GLN A 64 25.94 -6.52 18.35
N PRO A 65 26.73 -7.55 18.00
CA PRO A 65 27.78 -8.04 18.89
C PRO A 65 28.93 -7.03 18.96
N GLY A 66 29.29 -6.61 20.18
CA GLY A 66 30.51 -5.85 20.42
C GLY A 66 31.74 -6.73 20.17
N LYS A 67 32.61 -6.33 19.25
CA LYS A 67 33.87 -7.07 18.97
C LYS A 67 34.78 -6.97 20.19
N THR A 68 35.10 -8.11 20.80
CA THR A 68 35.98 -8.17 21.98
C THR A 68 37.47 -8.25 21.62
N GLN A 69 37.83 -8.38 20.33
CA GLN A 69 39.23 -8.53 19.93
C GLN A 69 39.44 -8.05 18.49
N THR A 70 40.06 -6.89 18.33
CA THR A 70 40.82 -6.58 17.12
C THR A 70 42.01 -5.72 17.51
N GLN A 71 43.15 -6.32 17.28
CA GLN A 71 44.51 -5.85 17.36
C GLN A 71 44.68 -4.41 16.82
N GLY A 72 45.30 -3.54 17.62
CA GLY A 72 46.02 -2.34 17.17
C GLY A 72 45.19 -1.12 16.81
N GLY A 73 45.00 -0.20 17.78
CA GLY A 73 44.66 1.19 17.47
C GLY A 73 43.79 1.86 18.54
N ASN A 74 44.40 2.78 19.30
CA ASN A 74 43.69 3.66 20.23
C ASN A 74 42.75 4.59 19.47
N VAL A 75 41.45 4.31 19.49
CA VAL A 75 40.40 5.32 19.20
C VAL A 75 39.26 5.10 20.20
N GLY A 76 38.93 6.19 20.90
CA GLY A 76 38.17 6.20 22.15
C GLY A 76 36.80 5.53 22.09
N ALA A 77 36.60 4.58 23.00
CA ALA A 77 35.45 4.48 23.88
C ALA A 77 35.69 3.23 24.75
N LEU A 78 35.58 3.38 26.06
CA LEU A 78 35.70 2.31 27.04
C LEU A 78 34.78 1.15 26.62
N GLY A 79 35.38 0.08 26.11
CA GLY A 79 34.70 -1.13 25.66
C GLY A 79 34.15 -1.92 26.83
N SER A 80 33.07 -1.43 27.45
CA SER A 80 32.20 -2.27 28.25
C SER A 80 31.38 -3.12 27.28
N VAL A 81 31.93 -4.27 26.90
CA VAL A 81 31.14 -5.32 26.26
C VAL A 81 30.20 -5.82 27.35
N ARG A 82 29.01 -5.21 27.48
CA ARG A 82 27.96 -5.71 28.37
C ARG A 82 27.39 -6.98 27.72
N PRO A 83 27.64 -8.18 28.27
CA PRO A 83 27.08 -9.40 27.69
C PRO A 83 25.56 -9.33 27.74
N LEU A 84 24.89 -9.91 26.74
CA LEU A 84 23.44 -10.08 26.80
C LEU A 84 23.11 -10.96 28.01
N SER A 85 22.25 -10.46 28.89
CA SER A 85 21.84 -11.15 30.12
C SER A 85 20.41 -11.66 30.00
N LEU A 86 20.04 -12.66 30.82
CA LEU A 86 18.68 -13.19 30.87
C LEU A 86 17.63 -12.11 31.22
N ALA A 87 18.04 -11.11 32.01
CA ALA A 87 17.20 -9.98 32.37
C ALA A 87 16.80 -9.12 31.15
N ASP A 88 17.65 -9.04 30.12
CA ASP A 88 17.34 -8.31 28.88
C ASP A 88 16.29 -9.08 28.06
N ALA A 89 16.28 -10.42 28.11
CA ALA A 89 15.26 -11.25 27.48
C ALA A 89 13.89 -11.12 28.17
N ASP A 90 13.87 -11.05 29.51
CA ASP A 90 12.64 -10.81 30.29
C ASP A 90 12.10 -9.38 30.12
N ALA A 91 12.95 -8.42 29.76
CA ALA A 91 12.52 -7.06 29.41
C ALA A 91 11.87 -7.03 28.01
N LEU A 92 12.43 -7.73 27.03
CA LEU A 92 11.89 -7.82 25.67
C LEU A 92 10.53 -8.53 25.62
N ARG A 93 10.29 -9.53 26.50
CA ARG A 93 8.99 -10.20 26.63
C ARG A 93 7.84 -9.31 27.10
N ARG A 94 8.13 -8.14 27.68
CA ARG A 94 7.12 -7.20 28.18
C ARG A 94 6.72 -6.15 27.14
N LEU A 95 7.37 -6.14 25.98
CA LEU A 95 7.02 -5.25 24.88
C LEU A 95 5.81 -5.82 24.12
N PRO A 96 4.87 -4.95 23.68
CA PRO A 96 3.64 -5.34 22.98
C PRO A 96 3.89 -5.95 21.59
#